data_AF-A0A2E9JJZ6-F1
#
_entry.id   AF-A0A2E9JJZ6-F1
#
_cell.length_a   1.000
_cell.length_b   1.000
_cell.length_c   1.000
_cell.angle_alpha   90.00
_cell.angle_beta   90.00
_cell.angle_gamma   90.00
#
_symmetry.space_group_name_H-M   'P 1'
#
loop_
_entity.id
_entity.type
_entity.pdbx_description
1 polymer ?
#
loop_
_entity_poly.entity_id
_entity_poly.type
_entity_poly.pdbx_seq_one_letter_code
_entity_poly.pdbx_strand_id
1 'polypeptide(L)'
;MELSKGGAAKLNFTDSGIVIDSVVTECEIPTLLEYSWSSGDEPLRPVRWELAGVEDGTRLTLILSVPKEEDVARSCAGWEAHLMMLLAAIEGAPIKFPFERFQSSRTAYNEMIG
;
A
#
# COMPACT_ATOMS: atom_id res chain seq x y z
N MET A 1 11.08 -1.86 9.80
CA MET A 1 10.75 -3.10 9.09
C MET A 1 12.03 -3.90 8.90
N GLU A 2 11.97 -5.21 9.07
CA GLU A 2 13.06 -6.15 8.82
C GLU A 2 12.88 -6.76 7.42
N LEU A 3 13.84 -6.54 6.51
CA LEU A 3 13.72 -6.89 5.09
C LEU A 3 14.07 -8.37 4.83
N SER A 4 13.28 -9.27 5.42
CA SER A 4 13.42 -10.71 5.26
C SER A 4 12.07 -11.38 5.51
N LYS A 5 11.79 -12.48 4.83
CA LYS A 5 10.60 -13.30 5.10
C LYS A 5 10.55 -13.69 6.59
N GLY A 6 9.40 -13.46 7.23
CA GLY A 6 9.20 -13.66 8.67
C GLY A 6 9.69 -12.51 9.56
N GLY A 7 10.32 -11.49 8.98
CA GLY A 7 10.77 -10.30 9.71
C GLY A 7 9.63 -9.37 10.11
N ALA A 8 9.86 -8.54 11.12
CA ALA A 8 8.85 -7.61 11.63
C ALA A 8 8.52 -6.49 10.61
N ALA A 9 7.23 -6.31 10.31
CA ALA A 9 6.68 -5.23 9.51
C ALA A 9 5.85 -4.29 10.40
N LYS A 10 6.55 -3.44 11.18
CA LYS A 10 5.92 -2.41 12.01
C LYS A 10 5.74 -1.10 11.25
N LEU A 11 4.49 -0.68 11.06
CA LEU A 11 4.14 0.60 10.43
C LEU A 11 3.56 1.51 11.51
N ASN A 12 4.15 2.69 11.68
CA ASN A 12 3.75 3.65 12.70
C ASN A 12 3.24 4.93 12.07
N PHE A 13 1.95 5.23 12.27
CA PHE A 13 1.29 6.43 11.80
C PHE A 13 1.19 7.42 12.97
N THR A 14 2.27 8.16 13.22
CA THR A 14 2.43 9.04 14.39
C THR A 14 1.26 10.02 14.57
N ASP A 15 0.73 10.56 13.47
CA ASP A 15 -0.34 11.55 13.51
C ASP A 15 -1.71 10.97 13.95
N SER A 16 -1.93 9.67 13.77
CA SER A 16 -3.17 8.98 14.15
C SER A 16 -3.01 8.09 15.38
N GLY A 17 -1.78 7.83 15.83
CA GLY A 17 -1.48 6.86 16.89
C GLY A 17 -1.70 5.40 16.47
N ILE A 18 -1.96 5.14 15.18
CA ILE A 18 -2.17 3.78 14.67
C ILE A 18 -0.81 3.11 14.48
N VAL A 19 -0.67 1.94 15.08
CA VAL A 19 0.47 1.04 14.88
C VAL A 19 -0.05 -0.22 14.22
N ILE A 20 0.53 -0.57 13.07
CA ILE A 20 0.31 -1.88 12.46
C ILE A 20 1.50 -2.75 12.83
N ASP A 21 1.27 -3.78 13.65
CA ASP A 21 2.27 -4.79 14.00
C ASP A 21 2.01 -6.04 13.15
N SER A 22 2.78 -6.17 12.08
CA SER A 22 2.64 -7.23 11.08
C SER A 22 3.95 -7.94 10.80
N VAL A 23 3.92 -8.86 9.85
CA VAL A 23 5.05 -9.67 9.41
C VAL A 23 5.26 -9.51 7.91
N VAL A 24 6.52 -9.54 7.49
CA VAL A 24 6.91 -9.67 6.08
C VAL A 24 6.61 -11.10 5.63
N THR A 25 5.68 -11.27 4.70
CA THR A 25 5.24 -12.58 4.20
C THR A 25 6.07 -13.06 3.02
N GLU A 26 6.60 -12.14 2.21
CA GLU A 26 7.61 -12.43 1.18
C GLU A 26 8.62 -11.29 1.03
N CYS A 27 9.86 -11.63 0.69
CA CYS A 27 10.90 -10.64 0.43
C CYS A 27 11.99 -11.20 -0.48
N GLU A 28 12.15 -10.60 -1.66
CA GLU A 28 13.27 -10.84 -2.57
C GLU A 28 13.83 -9.48 -2.97
N ILE A 29 14.94 -9.06 -2.35
CA ILE A 29 15.49 -7.74 -2.61
C ILE A 29 16.22 -7.72 -3.97
N PRO A 30 16.02 -6.70 -4.83
CA PRO A 30 15.16 -5.51 -4.66
C PRO A 30 13.78 -5.64 -5.36
N THR A 31 13.39 -6.83 -5.81
CA THR A 31 12.29 -7.03 -6.77
C THR A 31 10.93 -7.28 -6.14
N LEU A 32 10.87 -7.75 -4.90
CA LEU A 32 9.63 -8.16 -4.24
C LEU A 32 9.64 -7.86 -2.74
N LEU A 33 8.54 -7.28 -2.26
CA LEU A 33 8.20 -7.20 -0.85
C LEU A 33 6.71 -7.44 -0.66
N GLU A 34 6.35 -8.27 0.30
CA GLU A 34 4.97 -8.48 0.73
C GLU A 34 4.89 -8.45 2.26
N TYR A 35 3.88 -7.76 2.76
CA TYR A 35 3.52 -7.73 4.17
C TYR A 35 2.02 -7.51 4.28
N SER A 36 1.45 -7.65 5.48
CA SER A 36 0.01 -7.48 5.68
C SER A 36 -0.32 -6.11 6.30
N TRP A 37 -1.35 -5.44 5.78
CA TRP A 37 -1.93 -4.23 6.38
C TRP A 37 -2.99 -4.60 7.43
N SER A 38 -2.57 -5.39 8.41
CA SER A 38 -3.40 -5.91 9.50
C SER A 38 -2.53 -6.20 10.71
N SER A 39 -3.12 -6.19 11.90
CA SER A 39 -2.45 -6.51 13.17
C SER A 39 -3.20 -7.56 13.96
N GLY A 40 -2.47 -8.33 14.77
CA GLY A 40 -3.06 -9.31 15.67
C GLY A 40 -3.97 -10.30 14.93
N ASP A 41 -5.21 -10.42 15.40
CA ASP A 41 -6.21 -11.36 14.86
C ASP A 41 -7.10 -10.75 13.76
N GLU A 42 -6.77 -9.55 13.25
CA GLU A 42 -7.50 -8.96 12.13
C GLU A 42 -7.38 -9.82 10.86
N PRO A 43 -8.40 -9.80 9.99
CA PRO A 43 -8.29 -10.40 8.66
C PRO A 43 -7.05 -9.88 7.92
N LEU A 44 -6.33 -10.79 7.27
CA LEU A 44 -5.14 -10.42 6.52
C LEU A 44 -5.51 -9.51 5.35
N ARG A 45 -4.71 -8.47 5.16
CA ARG A 45 -4.79 -7.54 4.02
C ARG A 45 -3.42 -7.47 3.34
N PRO A 46 -2.98 -8.53 2.64
CA PRO A 46 -1.69 -8.53 1.97
C PRO A 46 -1.52 -7.35 1.02
N VAL A 47 -0.37 -6.69 1.14
CA VAL A 47 0.10 -5.61 0.29
C VAL A 47 1.40 -6.08 -0.35
N ARG A 48 1.33 -6.33 -1.66
CA ARG A 48 2.45 -6.88 -2.42
C ARG A 48 2.99 -5.82 -3.38
N TRP A 49 4.29 -5.62 -3.31
CA TRP A 49 5.06 -4.69 -4.12
C TRP A 49 6.00 -5.47 -5.02
N GLU A 50 5.85 -5.31 -6.33
CA GLU A 50 6.74 -5.89 -7.32
C GLU A 50 7.43 -4.78 -8.10
N LEU A 51 8.75 -4.87 -8.23
CA LEU A 51 9.57 -3.95 -8.99
C LEU A 51 10.22 -4.68 -10.17
N ALA A 52 10.08 -4.10 -11.36
CA ALA A 52 10.76 -4.56 -12.55
C ALA A 52 11.48 -3.38 -13.23
N GLY A 53 12.76 -3.58 -13.56
CA GLY A 53 13.49 -2.64 -14.41
C GLY A 53 12.86 -2.58 -15.81
N VAL A 54 12.73 -1.38 -16.35
CA VAL A 54 12.33 -1.11 -17.73
C VAL A 54 13.34 -0.13 -18.35
N GLU A 55 13.31 0.04 -19.67
CA GLU A 55 14.31 0.82 -20.43
C GLU A 55 14.61 2.20 -19.80
N ASP A 56 13.55 2.94 -19.44
CA ASP A 56 13.66 4.29 -18.88
C ASP A 56 13.24 4.39 -17.40
N GLY A 57 13.35 3.31 -16.62
CA GLY A 57 13.08 3.39 -15.19
C GLY A 57 12.64 2.10 -14.52
N THR A 58 11.69 2.22 -13.59
CA THR A 58 11.15 1.09 -12.82
C THR A 58 9.65 1.04 -12.96
N ARG A 59 9.13 -0.13 -13.34
CA ARG A 59 7.71 -0.44 -13.20
C ARG A 59 7.46 -0.96 -11.79
N LEU A 60 6.63 -0.24 -11.04
CA LEU A 60 6.09 -0.67 -9.76
C LEU A 60 4.69 -1.25 -9.98
N THR A 61 4.47 -2.47 -9.51
CA THR A 61 3.16 -3.11 -9.47
C THR A 61 2.75 -3.32 -8.01
N LEU A 62 1.63 -2.71 -7.63
CA LEU A 62 1.03 -2.85 -6.31
C LEU A 62 -0.19 -3.77 -6.41
N ILE A 63 -0.19 -4.86 -5.66
CA ILE A 63 -1.30 -5.81 -5.59
C ILE A 63 -1.87 -5.77 -4.17
N LEU A 64 -3.18 -5.56 -4.09
CA LEU A 64 -3.92 -5.49 -2.84
C LEU A 64 -4.86 -6.69 -2.75
N SER A 65 -4.79 -7.41 -1.64
CA SER A 65 -5.80 -8.40 -1.28
C SER A 65 -6.65 -7.84 -0.15
N VAL A 66 -7.95 -7.72 -0.41
CA VAL A 66 -8.92 -7.13 0.52
C VAL A 66 -9.99 -8.19 0.85
N PRO A 67 -10.32 -8.42 2.13
CA PRO A 67 -11.43 -9.28 2.51
C PRO A 67 -12.74 -8.88 1.81
N LYS A 68 -13.54 -9.87 1.43
CA LYS A 68 -14.73 -9.67 0.59
C LYS A 68 -15.75 -8.72 1.21
N GLU A 69 -15.82 -8.71 2.53
CA GLU A 69 -16.77 -7.93 3.33
C GLU A 69 -16.31 -6.47 3.51
N GLU A 70 -15.09 -6.14 3.11
CA GLU A 70 -14.52 -4.80 3.27
C GLU A 70 -14.75 -3.91 2.03
N ASP A 71 -14.63 -2.61 2.26
CA ASP A 71 -14.73 -1.59 1.21
C ASP A 71 -13.46 -1.61 0.34
N VAL A 72 -13.50 -2.42 -0.72
CA VAL A 72 -12.43 -2.53 -1.73
C VAL A 72 -12.16 -1.17 -2.38
N ALA A 73 -13.19 -0.39 -2.69
CA ALA A 73 -13.04 0.91 -3.33
C ALA A 73 -12.27 1.91 -2.45
N ARG A 74 -12.54 1.92 -1.14
CA ARG A 74 -11.78 2.71 -0.16
C ARG A 74 -10.31 2.29 -0.11
N SER A 75 -10.05 0.98 -0.13
CA SER A 75 -8.68 0.44 -0.10
C SER A 75 -7.90 0.84 -1.34
N CYS A 76 -8.47 0.66 -2.54
CA CYS A 76 -7.86 1.06 -3.79
C CYS A 76 -7.59 2.57 -3.84
N ALA A 77 -8.59 3.40 -3.51
CA ALA A 77 -8.42 4.85 -3.50
C ALA A 77 -7.37 5.34 -2.49
N GLY A 78 -7.32 4.70 -1.31
CA GLY A 78 -6.33 5.00 -0.29
C GLY A 78 -4.91 4.72 -0.80
N TRP A 79 -4.69 3.57 -1.41
CA TRP A 79 -3.39 3.21 -1.98
C TRP A 79 -3.00 4.04 -3.20
N GLU A 80 -3.95 4.40 -4.06
CA GLU A 80 -3.71 5.34 -5.16
C GLU A 80 -3.20 6.70 -4.63
N ALA A 81 -3.82 7.23 -3.57
CA ALA A 81 -3.35 8.44 -2.90
C ALA A 81 -1.92 8.32 -2.38
N HIS A 82 -1.55 7.18 -1.80
CA HIS A 82 -0.17 6.93 -1.37
C HIS A 82 0.81 6.80 -2.54
N LEU A 83 0.39 6.22 -3.68
CA LEU A 83 1.22 6.15 -4.89
C LEU A 83 1.49 7.55 -5.47
N MET A 84 0.53 8.48 -5.40
CA MET A 84 0.77 9.88 -5.77
C MET A 84 1.76 10.57 -4.83
N MET A 85 1.65 10.32 -3.52
CA MET A 85 2.62 10.83 -2.55
C MET A 85 4.03 10.26 -2.81
N LEU A 86 4.13 8.97 -3.13
CA LEU A 86 5.39 8.30 -3.48
C LEU A 86 6.02 8.93 -4.72
N LEU A 87 5.23 9.15 -5.78
CA LEU A 87 5.71 9.79 -7.01
C LEU A 87 6.25 11.20 -6.74
N ALA A 88 5.48 12.02 -6.02
CA ALA A 88 5.90 13.38 -5.67
C ALA A 88 7.17 13.39 -4.79
N ALA A 89 7.32 12.41 -3.89
CA ALA A 89 8.54 12.26 -3.09
C ALA A 89 9.76 11.84 -3.93
N ILE A 90 9.58 10.95 -4.93
CA ILE A 90 10.65 10.58 -5.88
C ILE A 90 11.10 11.81 -6.68
N GLU A 91 10.18 12.71 -7.02
CA GLU A 91 10.47 13.98 -7.71
C GLU A 91 11.05 15.07 -6.77
N GLY A 92 11.24 14.77 -5.48
CA GLY A 92 11.79 15.71 -4.51
C GLY A 92 10.79 16.77 -4.02
N ALA A 93 9.49 16.61 -4.29
CA ALA A 93 8.43 17.51 -3.87
C ALA A 93 7.33 16.77 -3.06
N PRO A 94 7.62 16.27 -1.83
CA PRO A 94 6.64 15.53 -1.04
C PRO A 94 5.36 16.34 -0.79
N ILE A 95 4.22 15.70 -0.98
CA ILE A 95 2.90 16.29 -0.76
C ILE A 95 2.20 15.67 0.45
N LYS A 96 1.23 16.40 1.00
CA LYS A 96 0.28 15.84 1.98
C LYS A 96 -0.69 14.87 1.28
N PHE A 97 -1.36 14.04 2.07
CA PHE A 97 -2.37 13.13 1.58
C PHE A 97 -3.42 13.87 0.71
N PRO A 98 -3.58 13.51 -0.58
CA PRO A 98 -4.44 14.24 -1.50
C PRO A 98 -5.91 13.84 -1.30
N PHE A 99 -6.55 14.41 -0.27
CA PHE A 99 -7.88 13.99 0.18
C PHE A 99 -8.99 14.14 -0.88
N GLU A 100 -8.97 15.20 -1.68
CA GLU A 100 -9.95 15.37 -2.78
C GLU A 100 -9.83 14.28 -3.83
N ARG A 101 -8.59 13.92 -4.19
CA ARG A 101 -8.34 12.84 -5.14
C ARG A 101 -8.73 11.48 -4.56
N PHE A 102 -8.45 11.22 -3.28
CA PHE A 102 -8.94 10.03 -2.59
C PHE A 102 -10.47 9.89 -2.70
N GLN A 103 -11.22 10.97 -2.46
CA GLN A 103 -12.69 10.93 -2.57
C GLN A 103 -13.13 10.64 -4.01
N SER A 104 -12.54 11.30 -4.99
CA SER A 104 -12.83 11.08 -6.41
C SER A 104 -12.52 9.63 -6.85
N SER A 105 -11.35 9.10 -6.50
CA SER A 105 -10.96 7.72 -6.81
C SER A 105 -11.87 6.70 -6.14
N ARG A 106 -12.28 6.93 -4.88
CA ARG A 106 -13.20 6.02 -4.18
C ARG A 106 -14.56 5.94 -4.88
N THR A 107 -15.10 7.08 -5.34
CA THR A 107 -16.32 7.09 -6.14
C THR A 107 -16.15 6.29 -7.43
N ALA A 108 -15.07 6.51 -8.18
CA ALA A 108 -14.81 5.79 -9.43
C ALA A 108 -14.66 4.27 -9.21
N TYR A 109 -13.93 3.84 -8.18
CA TYR A 109 -13.81 2.41 -7.87
C TYR A 109 -15.13 1.78 -7.45
N ASN A 110 -16.00 2.50 -6.72
CA ASN A 110 -17.33 2.02 -6.38
C ASN A 110 -18.18 1.79 -7.65
N GLU A 111 -18.10 2.70 -8.63
CA GLU A 111 -18.80 2.55 -9.91
C GLU A 111 -18.28 1.38 -10.75
N MET A 112 -17.01 0.99 -10.60
CA MET A 112 -16.43 -0.16 -11.31
C MET A 112 -16.80 -1.51 -10.70
N ILE A 113 -17.07 -1.55 -9.40
CA ILE A 113 -17.35 -2.79 -8.64
C ILE A 113 -18.86 -3.07 -8.56
N GLY A 114 -19.70 -2.05 -8.74
CA GLY A 114 -21.16 -2.15 -8.83
C GLY A 114 -21.67 -2.61 -10.19
#